data_AF-A0A9W9IN75-F1
#
_entry.id   AF-A0A9W9IN75-F1
#
_cell.length_a   1.000
_cell.length_b   1.000
_cell.length_c   1.000
_cell.angle_alpha   90.00
_cell.angle_beta   90.00
_cell.angle_gamma   90.00
#
_symmetry.space_group_name_H-M   'P 1'
#
loop_
_entity.id
_entity.type
_entity.pdbx_description
1 polymer ?
#
loop_
_entity_poly.entity_id
_entity_poly.type
_entity_poly.pdbx_seq_one_letter_code
_entity_poly.pdbx_strand_id
1 'polypeptide(L)'
;MATRGGLNRCWTRPSDIDGQIQRCHERIEDNILPYIFKRRLAEWEEEQAAREAEMAKEDPGLSWGIVKRLQSLAVMREHFKKNGDKYGQLPDIGAVEKAYRAGHLQPHPGLVVYFSHETQLCEPRPLDWGEFEAIKKKYKGDRSFWMEGLNDVHAPQFLGVSLFLGNDPESLLIKYNLAVRIPGLRYYAEHEYLHDTGASMATMYSDDLDEICGPFRPVVPILGALTSVSSNGESMTCNVIELGMAVLKEGKRIFPFLRASVLVTDSRVIPRLDGSFGRNPGRTLQGANGQYCAAIAAADSGASKAGS
;
A
#
# COMPACT_ATOMS: atom_id res chain seq x y z
N MET A 1 24.28 43.53 6.31
CA MET A 1 24.70 42.17 6.74
C MET A 1 23.57 41.54 7.54
N ALA A 2 22.79 40.69 6.89
CA ALA A 2 21.98 39.62 7.48
C ALA A 2 21.54 38.77 6.28
N THR A 3 22.36 37.78 5.95
CA THR A 3 22.06 36.80 4.90
C THR A 3 20.82 36.02 5.33
N ARG A 4 19.70 36.22 4.62
CA ARG A 4 18.50 35.38 4.74
C ARG A 4 18.91 33.93 4.47
N GLY A 5 18.93 33.14 5.54
CA GLY A 5 19.21 31.71 5.51
C GLY A 5 18.29 31.02 4.53
N GLY A 6 18.85 30.11 3.74
CA GLY A 6 18.15 29.36 2.71
C GLY A 6 16.90 28.69 3.28
N LEU A 7 15.76 29.04 2.70
CA LEU A 7 14.53 28.27 2.79
C LEU A 7 14.80 26.89 2.20
N ASN A 8 15.26 25.95 3.05
CA ASN A 8 15.16 24.53 2.82
C ASN A 8 13.67 24.22 2.69
N ARG A 9 13.16 24.26 1.45
CA ARG A 9 11.81 23.85 1.07
C ARG A 9 11.71 22.34 1.22
N CYS A 10 11.66 21.88 2.47
CA CYS A 10 11.22 20.54 2.78
C CYS A 10 9.71 20.54 2.60
N TRP A 11 9.24 19.93 1.51
CA TRP A 11 7.81 19.71 1.27
C TRP A 11 7.19 19.11 2.53
N THR A 12 6.26 19.85 3.14
CA THR A 12 5.69 19.56 4.46
C THR A 12 4.96 18.22 4.43
N ARG A 13 5.43 17.24 5.21
CA ARG A 13 4.68 16.02 5.41
C ARG A 13 3.42 16.36 6.22
N PRO A 14 2.21 15.95 5.80
CA PRO A 14 0.98 16.21 6.56
C PRO A 14 0.99 15.68 8.00
N SER A 15 1.89 14.74 8.32
CA SER A 15 2.07 14.15 9.66
C SER A 15 2.90 15.00 10.64
N ASP A 16 3.50 16.10 10.19
CA ASP A 16 4.37 16.98 10.98
C ASP A 16 3.55 18.06 11.70
N ILE A 17 2.78 17.66 12.73
CA ILE A 17 1.91 18.56 13.51
C ILE A 17 2.72 19.70 14.13
N ASP A 18 3.84 19.39 14.79
CA ASP A 18 4.69 20.38 15.46
C ASP A 18 5.22 21.42 14.47
N GLY A 19 5.67 20.99 13.29
CA GLY A 19 6.09 21.90 12.24
C GLY A 19 4.93 22.71 11.65
N GLN A 20 3.70 22.18 11.59
CA GLN A 20 2.53 22.97 11.17
C GLN A 20 2.17 24.05 12.19
N ILE A 21 2.21 23.73 13.49
CA ILE A 21 1.99 24.67 14.58
C ILE A 21 3.03 25.79 14.51
N GLN A 22 4.31 25.45 14.42
CA GLN A 22 5.40 26.42 14.29
C GLN A 22 5.22 27.32 13.06
N ARG A 23 4.88 26.75 11.90
CA ARG A 23 4.57 27.53 10.68
C ARG A 23 3.38 28.47 10.89
N CYS A 24 2.35 28.06 11.62
CA CYS A 24 1.22 28.94 11.92
C CYS A 24 1.67 30.15 12.74
N HIS A 25 2.52 29.95 13.76
CA HIS A 25 3.09 31.06 14.54
C HIS A 25 3.90 32.02 13.66
N GLU A 26 4.82 31.51 12.83
CA GLU A 26 5.62 32.34 11.89
C GLU A 26 4.75 33.17 10.96
N ARG A 27 3.69 32.58 10.38
CA ARG A 27 2.78 33.29 9.45
C ARG A 27 1.94 34.35 10.15
N ILE A 28 1.55 34.11 11.40
CA ILE A 28 0.84 35.10 12.23
C ILE A 28 1.77 36.28 12.55
N GLU A 29 3.03 36.01 12.90
CA GLU A 29 4.06 37.01 13.18
C GLU A 29 4.36 37.88 11.95
N ASP A 30 4.47 37.25 10.77
CA ASP A 30 4.65 37.93 9.48
C ASP A 30 3.39 38.68 8.98
N ASN A 31 2.29 38.64 9.74
CA ASN A 31 1.00 39.22 9.37
C ASN A 31 0.44 38.70 8.03
N ILE A 32 0.76 37.45 7.68
CA ILE A 32 0.26 36.79 6.47
C ILE A 32 -1.07 36.11 6.81
N LEU A 33 -2.19 36.72 6.41
CA LEU A 33 -3.54 36.16 6.61
C LEU A 33 -3.79 35.69 8.06
N PRO A 34 -3.55 36.54 9.08
CA PRO A 34 -3.47 36.12 10.48
C PRO A 34 -4.75 35.44 10.99
N TYR A 35 -5.93 35.83 10.50
CA TYR A 35 -7.19 35.20 10.88
C TYR A 35 -7.26 33.72 10.49
N ILE A 36 -6.80 33.37 9.28
CA ILE A 36 -6.82 31.98 8.78
C ILE A 36 -5.84 31.12 9.58
N PHE A 37 -4.64 31.63 9.83
CA PHE A 37 -3.62 30.88 10.55
C PHE A 37 -3.91 30.76 12.05
N LYS A 38 -4.63 31.72 12.67
CA LYS A 38 -5.16 31.55 14.03
C LYS A 38 -6.17 30.41 14.12
N ARG A 39 -7.08 30.30 13.15
CA ARG A 39 -8.04 29.18 13.10
C ARG A 39 -7.32 27.84 12.92
N ARG A 40 -6.38 27.76 11.97
CA ARG A 40 -5.57 26.56 11.74
C ARG A 40 -4.73 26.18 12.95
N LEU A 41 -4.17 27.16 13.66
CA LEU A 41 -3.41 26.91 14.88
C LEU A 41 -4.28 26.20 15.92
N ALA A 42 -5.50 26.70 16.16
CA ALA A 42 -6.44 26.04 17.07
C ALA A 42 -6.81 24.62 16.62
N GLU A 43 -7.04 24.41 15.31
CA GLU A 43 -7.28 23.08 14.73
C GLU A 43 -6.09 22.12 14.98
N TRP A 44 -4.84 22.60 14.84
CA TRP A 44 -3.66 21.78 15.08
C TRP A 44 -3.38 21.50 16.56
N GLU A 45 -3.64 22.46 17.44
CA GLU A 45 -3.53 22.29 18.90
C GLU A 45 -4.56 21.25 19.40
N GLU A 46 -5.78 21.28 18.87
CA GLU A 46 -6.81 20.27 19.15
C GLU A 46 -6.37 18.87 18.69
N GLU A 47 -5.85 18.76 17.45
CA GLU A 47 -5.32 17.50 16.91
C GLU A 47 -4.11 16.99 17.72
N GLN A 48 -3.24 17.89 18.18
CA GLN A 48 -2.11 17.53 19.06
C GLN A 48 -2.59 16.97 20.39
N ALA A 49 -3.56 17.62 21.04
CA ALA A 49 -4.15 17.16 22.29
C ALA A 49 -4.87 15.80 22.09
N ALA A 50 -5.60 15.62 20.99
CA ALA A 50 -6.23 14.35 20.66
C ALA A 50 -5.19 13.22 20.46
N ARG A 51 -4.11 13.51 19.73
CA ARG A 51 -2.98 12.58 19.55
C ARG A 51 -2.35 12.18 20.89
N GLU A 52 -2.10 13.14 21.79
CA GLU A 52 -1.56 12.87 23.11
C GLU A 52 -2.51 12.04 23.98
N ALA A 53 -3.81 12.32 23.91
CA ALA A 53 -4.83 11.53 24.61
C ALA A 53 -4.89 10.08 24.10
N GLU A 54 -4.74 9.84 22.79
CA GLU A 54 -4.66 8.49 22.23
C GLU A 54 -3.35 7.78 22.63
N MET A 55 -2.22 8.47 22.59
CA MET A 55 -0.94 7.91 23.04
C MET A 55 -0.98 7.53 24.53
N ALA A 56 -1.70 8.30 25.35
CA ALA A 56 -1.86 8.03 26.77
C ALA A 56 -2.68 6.76 27.10
N LYS A 57 -3.44 6.21 26.13
CA LYS A 57 -4.18 4.95 26.31
C LYS A 57 -3.30 3.71 26.15
N GLU A 58 -2.15 3.85 25.49
CA GLU A 58 -1.21 2.78 25.24
C GLU A 58 0.02 2.90 26.15
N ASP A 59 0.91 1.91 26.13
CA ASP A 59 2.07 1.86 27.03
C ASP A 59 3.05 3.03 26.79
N PRO A 60 3.66 3.58 27.86
CA PRO A 60 4.63 4.66 27.74
C PRO A 60 5.82 4.25 26.85
N GLY A 61 6.16 5.09 25.87
CA GLY A 61 7.33 4.90 25.00
C GLY A 61 7.02 4.40 23.59
N LEU A 62 5.76 4.13 23.26
CA LEU A 62 5.36 3.81 21.89
C LEU A 62 5.37 5.07 21.01
N SER A 63 5.87 4.92 19.77
CA SER A 63 5.80 6.00 18.79
C SER A 63 4.38 6.17 18.25
N TRP A 64 4.02 7.38 17.83
CA TRP A 64 2.69 7.67 17.26
C TRP A 64 2.35 6.78 16.05
N GLY A 65 3.34 6.43 15.23
CA GLY A 65 3.13 5.52 14.10
C GLY A 65 2.70 4.12 14.56
N ILE A 66 3.28 3.62 15.66
CA ILE A 66 2.88 2.34 16.25
C ILE A 66 1.47 2.42 16.81
N VAL A 67 1.12 3.51 17.52
CA VAL A 67 -0.24 3.71 18.05
C VAL A 67 -1.29 3.71 16.94
N LYS A 68 -1.05 4.45 15.84
CA LYS A 68 -1.93 4.42 14.66
C LYS A 68 -2.06 3.02 14.05
N ARG A 69 -0.95 2.27 14.01
CA ARG A 69 -0.97 0.90 13.50
C ARG A 69 -1.77 -0.03 14.41
N LEU A 70 -1.62 0.08 15.74
CA LEU A 70 -2.40 -0.66 16.73
C LEU A 70 -3.90 -0.37 16.61
N GLN A 71 -4.28 0.89 16.42
CA GLN A 71 -5.68 1.26 16.14
C GLN A 71 -6.19 0.60 14.85
N SER A 72 -5.38 0.60 13.79
CA SER A 72 -5.73 -0.08 12.53
C SER A 72 -5.90 -1.59 12.71
N LEU A 73 -5.00 -2.24 13.48
CA LEU A 73 -5.09 -3.66 13.84
C LEU A 73 -6.35 -3.97 14.65
N ALA A 74 -6.73 -3.10 15.59
CA ALA A 74 -7.96 -3.23 16.35
C ALA A 74 -9.20 -3.17 15.44
N VAL A 75 -9.24 -2.23 14.49
CA VAL A 75 -10.33 -2.14 13.49
C VAL A 75 -10.40 -3.41 12.64
N MET A 76 -9.26 -3.89 12.14
CA MET A 76 -9.21 -5.14 11.36
C MET A 76 -9.70 -6.34 12.18
N ARG A 77 -9.29 -6.44 13.44
CA ARG A 77 -9.74 -7.49 14.36
C ARG A 77 -11.25 -7.47 14.53
N GLU A 78 -11.85 -6.31 14.81
CA GLU A 78 -13.30 -6.22 14.98
C GLU A 78 -14.04 -6.53 13.67
N HIS A 79 -13.49 -6.14 12.53
CA HIS A 79 -14.02 -6.52 11.22
C HIS A 79 -14.03 -8.05 11.03
N PHE A 80 -12.92 -8.74 11.28
CA PHE A 80 -12.86 -10.20 11.13
C PHE A 80 -13.72 -10.95 12.15
N LYS A 81 -13.86 -10.44 13.37
CA LYS A 81 -14.81 -11.00 14.36
C LYS A 81 -16.26 -10.91 13.88
N LYS A 82 -16.64 -9.78 13.26
CA LYS A 82 -18.01 -9.53 12.81
C LYS A 82 -18.36 -10.28 11.52
N ASN A 83 -17.46 -10.27 10.55
CA ASN A 83 -17.71 -10.79 9.20
C ASN A 83 -17.23 -12.24 9.01
N GLY A 84 -16.55 -12.79 10.01
CA GLY A 84 -15.95 -14.12 9.95
C GLY A 84 -14.51 -14.08 9.44
N ASP A 85 -13.68 -14.95 10.00
CA ASP A 85 -12.27 -15.03 9.69
C ASP A 85 -11.99 -16.20 8.74
N LYS A 86 -12.42 -16.05 7.49
CA LYS A 86 -12.30 -17.07 6.43
C LYS A 86 -10.87 -17.60 6.28
N TYR A 87 -9.87 -16.74 6.52
CA TYR A 87 -8.46 -17.03 6.33
C TYR A 87 -7.68 -17.18 7.65
N GLY A 88 -8.33 -17.25 8.81
CA GLY A 88 -7.61 -17.47 10.07
C GLY A 88 -6.57 -16.39 10.40
N GLN A 89 -6.83 -15.13 10.07
CA GLN A 89 -5.92 -13.99 10.26
C GLN A 89 -6.02 -13.40 11.69
N LEU A 90 -7.10 -13.65 12.43
CA LEU A 90 -7.31 -13.11 13.77
C LEU A 90 -6.19 -13.47 14.76
N PRO A 91 -5.69 -14.73 14.82
CA PRO A 91 -4.59 -15.10 15.70
C PRO A 91 -3.30 -14.32 15.37
N ASP A 92 -2.99 -14.17 14.08
CA ASP A 92 -1.79 -13.48 13.62
C ASP A 92 -1.86 -11.97 13.90
N ILE A 93 -3.03 -11.33 13.72
CA ILE A 93 -3.26 -9.93 14.14
C ILE A 93 -3.04 -9.78 15.65
N GLY A 94 -3.50 -10.76 16.46
CA GLY A 94 -3.21 -10.86 17.88
C GLY A 94 -1.72 -10.83 18.21
N ALA A 95 -0.95 -11.66 17.51
CA ALA A 95 0.49 -11.74 17.70
C ALA A 95 1.22 -10.46 17.28
N VAL A 96 0.80 -9.82 16.18
CA VAL A 96 1.38 -8.55 15.72
C VAL A 96 1.14 -7.43 16.75
N GLU A 97 -0.09 -7.29 17.27
CA GLU A 97 -0.37 -6.31 18.33
C GLU A 97 0.49 -6.55 19.57
N LYS A 98 0.61 -7.82 19.99
CA LYS A 98 1.42 -8.19 21.15
C LYS A 98 2.90 -7.86 20.93
N ALA A 99 3.42 -8.10 19.72
CA ALA A 99 4.81 -7.81 19.37
C ALA A 99 5.09 -6.30 19.38
N TYR A 100 4.16 -5.46 18.91
CA TYR A 100 4.27 -4.00 19.00
C TYR A 100 4.22 -3.51 20.44
N ARG A 101 3.25 -3.97 21.25
CA ARG A 101 3.13 -3.56 22.67
C ARG A 101 4.34 -4.01 23.51
N ALA A 102 4.89 -5.18 23.21
CA ALA A 102 6.12 -5.66 23.85
C ALA A 102 7.39 -4.91 23.40
N GLY A 103 7.30 -4.03 22.39
CA GLY A 103 8.45 -3.33 21.81
C GLY A 103 9.40 -4.24 21.01
N HIS A 104 9.01 -5.49 20.74
CA HIS A 104 9.80 -6.44 19.94
C HIS A 104 9.70 -6.15 18.45
N LEU A 105 8.61 -5.49 18.03
CA LEU A 105 8.39 -5.11 16.65
C LEU A 105 8.47 -3.60 16.50
N GLN A 106 9.38 -3.13 15.65
CA GLN A 106 9.49 -1.74 15.27
C GLN A 106 9.21 -1.57 13.77
N PRO A 107 8.56 -0.47 13.37
CA PRO A 107 8.33 -0.19 11.98
C PRO A 107 9.67 0.13 11.29
N HIS A 108 10.01 -0.66 10.28
CA HIS A 108 11.19 -0.45 9.46
C HIS A 108 10.76 -0.29 8.00
N PRO A 109 10.85 0.93 7.43
CA PRO A 109 10.44 1.17 6.05
C PRO A 109 11.18 0.24 5.08
N GLY A 110 10.41 -0.50 4.27
CA GLY A 110 10.93 -1.44 3.27
C GLY A 110 11.38 -2.80 3.80
N LEU A 111 11.23 -3.08 5.09
CA LEU A 111 11.44 -4.40 5.67
C LEU A 111 10.11 -5.05 6.04
N VAL A 112 10.06 -6.37 5.95
CA VAL A 112 8.91 -7.19 6.29
C VAL A 112 9.22 -8.14 7.43
N VAL A 113 8.18 -8.45 8.20
CA VAL A 113 8.20 -9.46 9.27
C VAL A 113 7.05 -10.42 9.03
N TYR A 114 7.35 -11.72 9.08
CA TYR A 114 6.37 -12.77 8.85
C TYR A 114 5.83 -13.30 10.17
N PHE A 115 4.51 -13.49 10.21
CA PHE A 115 3.78 -14.11 11.31
C PHE A 115 2.97 -15.27 10.76
N SER A 116 2.89 -16.35 11.53
CA SER A 116 2.00 -17.47 11.25
C SER A 116 1.73 -18.22 12.55
N HIS A 117 0.47 -18.59 12.76
CA HIS A 117 0.06 -19.33 13.95
C HIS A 117 0.50 -18.63 15.23
N GLU A 118 0.23 -17.33 15.32
CA GLU A 118 0.53 -16.48 16.49
C GLU A 118 2.03 -16.28 16.81
N THR A 119 2.92 -16.71 15.90
CA THR A 119 4.37 -16.68 16.13
C THR A 119 5.06 -15.82 15.08
N GLN A 120 5.96 -14.93 15.53
CA GLN A 120 6.89 -14.23 14.65
C GLN A 120 7.92 -15.22 14.10
N LEU A 121 8.00 -15.35 12.79
CA LEU A 121 8.83 -16.35 12.12
C LEU A 121 10.24 -15.83 11.79
N CYS A 122 10.41 -14.51 11.73
CA CYS A 122 11.66 -13.89 11.31
C CYS A 122 11.88 -12.50 11.92
N GLU A 123 13.13 -12.07 11.96
CA GLU A 123 13.50 -10.66 12.16
C GLU A 123 13.22 -9.82 10.90
N PRO A 124 13.01 -8.49 11.05
CA PRO A 124 12.80 -7.57 9.92
C PRO A 124 13.85 -7.72 8.82
N ARG A 125 13.40 -7.98 7.59
CA ARG A 125 14.28 -8.18 6.42
C ARG A 125 13.64 -7.70 5.13
N PRO A 126 14.41 -7.44 4.06
CA PRO A 126 13.84 -7.11 2.75
C PRO A 126 12.94 -8.26 2.25
N LEU A 127 11.85 -7.91 1.54
CA LEU A 127 10.96 -8.91 0.95
C LEU A 127 11.69 -9.67 -0.17
N ASP A 128 11.89 -10.97 0.02
CA ASP A 128 12.29 -11.91 -1.01
C ASP A 128 11.18 -12.95 -1.21
N TRP A 129 10.66 -13.06 -2.45
CA TRP A 129 9.55 -13.95 -2.75
C TRP A 129 9.92 -15.43 -2.62
N GLY A 130 11.18 -15.81 -2.90
CA GLY A 130 11.64 -17.18 -2.77
C GLY A 130 11.71 -17.61 -1.30
N GLU A 131 12.23 -16.75 -0.44
CA GLU A 131 12.24 -16.93 1.01
C GLU A 131 10.81 -16.99 1.56
N PHE A 132 9.95 -16.05 1.17
CA PHE A 132 8.55 -16.02 1.57
C PHE A 132 7.84 -17.35 1.27
N GLU A 133 7.99 -17.89 0.05
CA GLU A 133 7.40 -19.17 -0.32
C GLU A 133 7.97 -20.33 0.50
N ALA A 134 9.29 -20.34 0.72
CA ALA A 134 9.95 -21.38 1.51
C ALA A 134 9.44 -21.37 2.97
N ILE A 135 9.29 -20.20 3.57
CA ILE A 135 8.75 -20.02 4.93
C ILE A 135 7.27 -20.41 4.94
N LYS A 136 6.45 -19.88 4.05
CA LYS A 136 5.02 -20.21 3.96
C LYS A 136 4.81 -21.72 3.85
N LYS A 137 5.56 -22.39 2.98
CA LYS A 137 5.51 -23.86 2.81
C LYS A 137 5.94 -24.60 4.07
N LYS A 138 7.01 -24.15 4.74
CA LYS A 138 7.51 -24.77 5.98
C LYS A 138 6.50 -24.69 7.13
N TYR A 139 5.81 -23.56 7.27
CA TYR A 139 4.86 -23.30 8.35
C TYR A 139 3.40 -23.59 7.97
N LYS A 140 3.14 -24.20 6.81
CA LYS A 140 1.79 -24.48 6.30
C LYS A 140 0.88 -23.24 6.31
N GLY A 141 1.43 -22.10 5.91
CA GLY A 141 0.77 -20.80 5.91
C GLY A 141 -0.33 -20.64 4.86
N ASP A 142 -0.99 -21.72 4.45
CA ASP A 142 -2.08 -21.68 3.46
C ASP A 142 -3.37 -21.09 4.03
N ARG A 143 -3.47 -21.04 5.36
CA ARG A 143 -4.59 -20.43 6.08
C ARG A 143 -4.10 -19.18 6.81
N SER A 144 -3.35 -19.35 7.91
CA SER A 144 -2.85 -18.25 8.74
C SER A 144 -1.42 -17.86 8.35
N PHE A 145 -1.29 -16.78 7.59
CA PHE A 145 -0.01 -16.12 7.32
C PHE A 145 -0.23 -14.61 7.22
N TRP A 146 0.64 -13.85 7.87
CA TRP A 146 0.62 -12.40 7.88
C TRP A 146 2.00 -11.83 7.61
N MET A 147 2.06 -10.84 6.75
CA MET A 147 3.26 -10.08 6.42
C MET A 147 3.10 -8.64 6.91
N GLU A 148 3.74 -8.34 8.04
CA GLU A 148 3.80 -6.98 8.55
C GLU A 148 4.91 -6.20 7.82
N GLY A 149 4.68 -4.91 7.55
CA GLY A 149 5.65 -4.05 6.86
C GLY A 149 5.58 -4.11 5.33
N LEU A 150 4.67 -4.91 4.75
CA LEU A 150 4.40 -4.89 3.29
C LEU A 150 3.99 -3.50 2.80
N ASN A 151 3.44 -2.70 3.72
CA ASN A 151 3.08 -1.33 3.51
C ASN A 151 3.81 -0.49 4.54
N ASP A 152 4.48 0.56 4.10
CA ASP A 152 5.19 1.47 4.99
C ASP A 152 4.20 1.93 6.08
N VAL A 153 4.50 1.56 7.34
CA VAL A 153 3.59 1.63 8.50
C VAL A 153 3.10 3.07 8.76
N HIS A 154 3.72 4.05 8.10
CA HIS A 154 3.49 5.48 8.27
C HIS A 154 2.70 6.15 7.13
N ALA A 155 2.43 5.45 6.02
CA ALA A 155 1.70 6.07 4.91
C ALA A 155 0.20 5.75 5.03
N PRO A 156 -0.68 6.74 5.26
CA PRO A 156 -2.10 6.54 5.01
C PRO A 156 -2.26 6.08 3.57
N GLN A 157 -2.83 4.90 3.37
CA GLN A 157 -3.10 4.41 2.03
C GLN A 157 -4.30 5.18 1.50
N PHE A 158 -4.02 6.21 0.71
CA PHE A 158 -5.05 6.83 -0.10
C PHE A 158 -5.39 5.85 -1.22
N LEU A 159 -6.49 5.11 -1.03
CA LEU A 159 -7.24 4.59 -2.16
C LEU A 159 -7.77 5.82 -2.89
N GLY A 160 -7.19 6.14 -4.05
CA GLY A 160 -7.34 7.44 -4.70
C GLY A 160 -8.79 7.92 -4.82
N VAL A 161 -8.99 9.23 -4.63
CA VAL A 161 -10.28 9.88 -4.90
C VAL A 161 -10.40 10.09 -6.41
N SER A 162 -11.31 9.38 -7.08
CA SER A 162 -11.70 9.72 -8.45
C SER A 162 -12.79 10.77 -8.42
N LEU A 163 -12.44 12.01 -8.75
CA LEU A 163 -13.41 13.06 -9.06
C LEU A 163 -13.62 13.09 -10.58
N PHE A 164 -14.78 12.63 -11.04
CA PHE A 164 -15.17 12.78 -12.44
C PHE A 164 -15.76 14.18 -12.65
N LEU A 165 -14.95 15.12 -13.15
CA LEU A 165 -15.40 16.45 -13.54
C LEU A 165 -15.68 16.46 -15.05
N GLY A 166 -16.94 16.28 -15.44
CA GLY A 166 -17.42 16.53 -16.81
C GLY A 166 -17.36 15.35 -17.78
N ASN A 167 -17.91 15.58 -18.98
CA ASN A 167 -18.16 14.56 -20.00
C ASN A 167 -16.86 14.16 -20.73
N ASP A 168 -16.47 12.92 -20.50
CA ASP A 168 -15.41 12.13 -21.16
C ASP A 168 -13.93 12.33 -20.75
N PRO A 169 -13.61 12.27 -19.44
CA PRO A 169 -12.23 12.23 -18.95
C PRO A 169 -11.51 10.90 -19.21
N GLU A 170 -12.21 9.86 -19.71
CA GLU A 170 -11.59 8.55 -19.97
C GLU A 170 -10.47 8.63 -21.00
N SER A 171 -10.57 9.56 -21.96
CA SER A 171 -9.57 9.75 -23.02
C SER A 171 -8.18 10.16 -22.52
N LEU A 172 -8.07 10.71 -21.30
CA LEU A 172 -6.80 11.11 -20.70
C LEU A 172 -6.23 10.08 -19.71
N LEU A 173 -7.02 9.07 -19.36
CA LEU A 173 -6.60 8.03 -18.44
C LEU A 173 -5.75 6.99 -19.18
N ILE A 174 -4.54 6.76 -18.68
CA ILE A 174 -3.68 5.70 -19.21
C ILE A 174 -4.18 4.39 -18.60
N LYS A 175 -4.71 3.50 -19.44
CA LYS A 175 -5.14 2.16 -19.05
C LYS A 175 -4.20 1.11 -19.64
N TYR A 176 -3.96 0.04 -18.90
CA TYR A 176 -3.22 -1.14 -19.36
C TYR A 176 -4.11 -2.37 -19.33
N ASN A 177 -4.05 -3.17 -20.39
CA ASN A 177 -4.55 -4.53 -20.36
C ASN A 177 -3.48 -5.42 -19.74
N LEU A 178 -3.81 -6.05 -18.62
CA LEU A 178 -2.92 -6.94 -17.89
C LEU A 178 -3.45 -8.36 -17.94
N ALA A 179 -2.56 -9.31 -18.25
CA ALA A 179 -2.77 -10.70 -17.93
C ALA A 179 -2.53 -10.89 -16.43
N VAL A 180 -3.54 -11.34 -15.70
CA VAL A 180 -3.48 -11.56 -14.26
C VAL A 180 -3.76 -13.01 -13.92
N ARG A 181 -2.98 -13.57 -13.00
CA ARG A 181 -3.11 -14.96 -12.55
C ARG A 181 -2.73 -15.15 -11.10
N ILE A 182 -3.19 -16.25 -10.52
CA ILE A 182 -2.66 -16.74 -9.24
C ILE A 182 -1.28 -17.40 -9.49
N PRO A 183 -0.25 -17.08 -8.68
CA PRO A 183 1.05 -17.72 -8.80
C PRO A 183 0.97 -19.25 -8.81
N GLY A 184 1.74 -19.89 -9.69
CA GLY A 184 1.72 -21.34 -9.88
C GLY A 184 0.69 -21.85 -10.89
N LEU A 185 -0.31 -21.04 -11.27
CA LEU A 185 -1.28 -21.42 -12.31
C LEU A 185 -0.81 -21.02 -13.71
N ARG A 186 -1.20 -21.81 -14.71
CA ARG A 186 -0.94 -21.51 -16.13
C ARG A 186 -2.01 -20.59 -16.73
N TYR A 187 -3.23 -20.70 -16.24
CA TYR A 187 -4.36 -19.86 -16.63
C TYR A 187 -4.16 -18.42 -16.14
N TYR A 188 -4.59 -17.45 -16.96
CA TYR A 188 -4.66 -16.04 -16.62
C TYR A 188 -5.95 -15.45 -17.20
N ALA A 189 -6.49 -14.43 -16.56
CA ALA A 189 -7.56 -13.60 -17.10
C ALA A 189 -6.99 -12.26 -17.58
N GLU A 190 -7.67 -11.60 -18.51
CA GLU A 190 -7.29 -10.28 -19.02
C GLU A 190 -8.15 -9.23 -18.35
N HIS A 191 -7.52 -8.29 -17.64
CA HIS A 191 -8.22 -7.21 -16.95
C HIS A 191 -7.61 -5.86 -17.34
N GLU A 192 -8.46 -4.86 -17.45
CA GLU A 192 -8.06 -3.47 -17.67
C GLU A 192 -7.75 -2.80 -16.32
N TYR A 193 -6.58 -2.18 -16.22
CA TYR A 193 -6.13 -1.46 -15.05
C TYR A 193 -5.85 0.00 -15.37
N LEU A 194 -6.26 0.90 -14.48
CA LEU A 194 -5.87 2.30 -14.53
C LEU A 194 -4.43 2.47 -14.03
N HIS A 195 -3.56 3.11 -14.82
CA HIS A 195 -2.24 3.53 -14.35
C HIS A 195 -2.42 4.67 -13.34
N ASP A 196 -2.31 4.36 -12.04
CA ASP A 196 -2.41 5.35 -10.97
C ASP A 196 -1.08 5.52 -10.25
N THR A 197 -0.32 6.55 -10.65
CA THR A 197 0.97 6.88 -10.01
C THR A 197 0.84 7.37 -8.56
N GLY A 198 -0.38 7.70 -8.12
CA GLY A 198 -0.72 8.07 -6.75
C GLY A 198 -1.13 6.89 -5.88
N ALA A 199 -1.48 5.74 -6.48
CA ALA A 199 -1.77 4.52 -5.75
C ALA A 199 -0.49 3.88 -5.20
N SER A 200 -0.54 3.51 -3.91
CA SER A 200 0.56 2.82 -3.23
C SER A 200 0.50 1.29 -3.38
N MET A 201 -0.65 0.75 -3.77
CA MET A 201 -0.86 -0.67 -4.02
C MET A 201 -1.87 -0.86 -5.16
N ALA A 202 -1.72 -1.94 -5.91
CA ALA A 202 -2.68 -2.30 -6.94
C ALA A 202 -3.98 -2.80 -6.30
N THR A 203 -5.11 -2.62 -6.97
CA THR A 203 -6.43 -3.03 -6.47
C THR A 203 -7.14 -3.94 -7.46
N MET A 204 -7.97 -4.86 -6.99
CA MET A 204 -8.77 -5.76 -7.82
C MET A 204 -10.13 -6.03 -7.15
N TYR A 205 -11.15 -6.35 -7.94
CA TYR A 205 -12.43 -6.79 -7.41
C TYR A 205 -12.42 -8.23 -6.89
N SER A 206 -13.22 -8.51 -5.87
CA SER A 206 -13.45 -9.88 -5.43
C SER A 206 -14.07 -10.75 -6.53
N ASP A 207 -14.98 -10.21 -7.34
CA ASP A 207 -15.58 -10.93 -8.47
C ASP A 207 -14.53 -11.29 -9.56
N ASP A 208 -13.60 -10.37 -9.88
CA ASP A 208 -12.49 -10.65 -10.81
C ASP A 208 -11.58 -11.75 -10.27
N LEU A 209 -11.33 -11.75 -8.96
CA LEU A 209 -10.56 -12.80 -8.31
C LEU A 209 -11.26 -14.15 -8.42
N ASP A 210 -12.59 -14.20 -8.28
CA ASP A 210 -13.38 -15.41 -8.48
C ASP A 210 -13.33 -15.90 -9.94
N GLU A 211 -13.31 -14.98 -10.92
CA GLU A 211 -13.10 -15.30 -12.33
C GLU A 211 -11.72 -15.93 -12.58
N ILE A 212 -10.65 -15.34 -12.02
CA ILE A 212 -9.28 -15.85 -12.12
C ILE A 212 -9.15 -17.22 -11.46
N CYS A 213 -9.82 -17.42 -10.32
CA CYS A 213 -9.89 -18.71 -9.63
C CYS A 213 -10.58 -19.78 -10.47
N GLY A 214 -11.56 -19.36 -11.29
CA GLY A 214 -12.38 -20.23 -12.11
C GLY A 214 -13.08 -21.34 -11.29
N PRO A 215 -13.49 -22.44 -11.94
CA PRO A 215 -14.19 -23.53 -11.26
C PRO A 215 -13.31 -24.30 -10.26
N PHE A 216 -11.98 -24.19 -10.38
CA PHE A 216 -11.03 -24.97 -9.57
C PHE A 216 -10.82 -24.39 -8.17
N ARG A 217 -11.16 -23.11 -7.94
CA ARG A 217 -11.02 -22.41 -6.67
C ARG A 217 -9.68 -22.70 -5.95
N PRO A 218 -8.55 -22.44 -6.64
CA PRO A 218 -7.22 -22.62 -6.07
C PRO A 218 -7.06 -21.80 -4.78
N VAL A 219 -6.13 -22.23 -3.92
CA VAL A 219 -5.78 -21.47 -2.71
C VAL A 219 -5.06 -20.19 -3.12
N VAL A 220 -5.71 -19.04 -2.91
CA VAL A 220 -5.12 -17.72 -3.13
C VAL A 220 -4.14 -17.41 -1.99
N PRO A 221 -2.88 -17.06 -2.28
CA PRO A 221 -1.94 -16.63 -1.25
C PRO A 221 -2.40 -15.31 -0.62
N ILE A 222 -2.83 -15.37 0.65
CA ILE A 222 -3.11 -14.19 1.47
C ILE A 222 -1.78 -13.72 2.09
N LEU A 223 -1.49 -12.43 1.97
CA LEU A 223 -0.32 -11.77 2.55
C LEU A 223 -0.66 -11.04 3.85
N GLY A 224 -1.92 -10.66 4.04
CA GLY A 224 -2.42 -9.99 5.22
C GLY A 224 -3.69 -9.20 4.91
N ALA A 225 -3.95 -8.16 5.70
CA ALA A 225 -5.07 -7.25 5.48
C ALA A 225 -4.68 -5.79 5.71
N LEU A 226 -5.45 -4.89 5.12
CA LEU A 226 -5.34 -3.45 5.29
C LEU A 226 -6.71 -2.83 5.53
N THR A 227 -6.71 -1.76 6.32
CA THR A 227 -7.87 -0.89 6.45
C THR A 227 -7.75 0.25 5.44
N SER A 228 -8.76 0.39 4.59
CA SER A 228 -8.97 1.56 3.73
C SER A 228 -10.11 2.39 4.32
N VAL A 229 -10.00 3.70 4.26
CA VAL A 229 -11.05 4.64 4.72
C VAL A 229 -11.56 5.39 3.51
N SER A 230 -12.85 5.27 3.22
CA SER A 230 -13.48 6.04 2.15
C SER A 230 -13.73 7.49 2.58
N SER A 231 -14.02 8.36 1.60
CA SER A 231 -14.21 9.80 1.83
C SER A 231 -15.39 10.16 2.74
N ASN A 232 -16.33 9.22 2.94
CA ASN A 232 -17.43 9.35 3.90
C ASN A 232 -17.03 8.95 5.34
N GLY A 233 -15.77 8.59 5.58
CA GLY A 233 -15.26 8.12 6.88
C GLY A 233 -15.51 6.65 7.17
N GLU A 234 -16.16 5.91 6.26
CA GLU A 234 -16.39 4.49 6.43
C GLU A 234 -15.07 3.71 6.23
N SER A 235 -14.76 2.81 7.15
CA SER A 235 -13.57 1.98 7.10
C SER A 235 -13.92 0.60 6.56
N MET A 236 -13.24 0.17 5.49
CA MET A 236 -13.31 -1.17 4.95
C MET A 236 -12.00 -1.90 5.22
N THR A 237 -12.09 -3.17 5.64
CA THR A 237 -10.90 -4.03 5.73
C THR A 237 -10.85 -4.89 4.49
N CYS A 238 -9.72 -4.82 3.78
CA CYS A 238 -9.49 -5.48 2.51
C CYS A 238 -8.32 -6.45 2.66
N ASN A 239 -8.45 -7.64 2.07
CA ASN A 239 -7.37 -8.61 2.07
C ASN A 239 -6.31 -8.20 1.05
N VAL A 240 -5.04 -8.38 1.41
CA VAL A 240 -3.92 -8.24 0.49
C VAL A 240 -3.53 -9.63 0.03
N ILE A 241 -3.54 -9.84 -1.28
CA ILE A 241 -3.20 -11.10 -1.89
C ILE A 241 -1.99 -10.96 -2.79
N GLU A 242 -1.45 -12.09 -3.18
CA GLU A 242 -0.41 -12.17 -4.17
C GLU A 242 -0.97 -12.55 -5.55
N LEU A 243 -0.60 -11.80 -6.58
CA LEU A 243 -0.94 -12.09 -7.96
C LEU A 243 0.29 -11.99 -8.88
N GLY A 244 0.25 -12.76 -9.96
CA GLY A 244 1.15 -12.63 -11.10
C GLY A 244 0.51 -11.74 -12.16
N MET A 245 1.16 -10.63 -12.52
CA MET A 245 0.67 -9.67 -13.50
C MET A 245 1.66 -9.50 -14.65
N ALA A 246 1.18 -9.40 -15.89
CA ALA A 246 1.99 -9.13 -17.07
C ALA A 246 1.25 -8.18 -18.01
N VAL A 247 1.94 -7.17 -18.53
CA VAL A 247 1.35 -6.25 -19.50
C VAL A 247 1.10 -6.96 -20.83
N LEU A 248 -0.06 -6.70 -21.42
CA LEU A 248 -0.46 -7.16 -22.75
C LEU A 248 -0.38 -6.01 -23.75
N LYS A 249 0.10 -6.32 -24.95
CA LYS A 249 -0.01 -5.48 -26.14
C LYS A 249 -0.59 -6.35 -27.24
N GLU A 250 -1.77 -5.98 -27.76
CA GLU A 250 -2.48 -6.73 -28.82
C GLU A 250 -2.69 -8.22 -28.44
N GLY A 251 -3.09 -8.49 -27.19
CA GLY A 251 -3.31 -9.84 -26.67
C GLY A 251 -2.03 -10.65 -26.41
N LYS A 252 -0.84 -10.07 -26.65
CA LYS A 252 0.45 -10.73 -26.40
C LYS A 252 1.13 -10.14 -25.19
N ARG A 253 1.64 -11.02 -24.33
CA ARG A 253 2.47 -10.61 -23.17
C ARG A 253 3.77 -9.99 -23.67
N ILE A 254 4.07 -8.78 -23.21
CA ILE A 254 5.32 -8.09 -23.52
C ILE A 254 6.43 -8.36 -22.48
N PHE A 255 6.05 -8.81 -21.28
CA PHE A 255 6.98 -9.20 -20.21
C PHE A 255 6.55 -10.50 -19.53
N PRO A 256 7.46 -11.21 -18.85
CA PRO A 256 7.10 -12.30 -17.94
C PRO A 256 6.13 -11.82 -16.84
N PHE A 257 5.43 -12.76 -16.22
CA PHE A 257 4.61 -12.45 -15.06
C PHE A 257 5.49 -11.97 -13.90
N LEU A 258 5.21 -10.76 -13.42
CA LEU A 258 5.78 -10.18 -12.22
C LEU A 258 4.85 -10.45 -11.04
N ARG A 259 5.42 -10.70 -9.87
CA ARG A 259 4.66 -10.90 -8.63
C ARG A 259 4.33 -9.53 -8.05
N ALA A 260 3.08 -9.33 -7.67
CA ALA A 260 2.58 -8.09 -7.13
C ALA A 260 1.64 -8.36 -5.94
N SER A 261 1.67 -7.47 -4.96
CA SER A 261 0.70 -7.42 -3.88
C SER A 261 -0.51 -6.62 -4.34
N VAL A 262 -1.70 -7.20 -4.21
CA VAL A 262 -2.94 -6.61 -4.72
C VAL A 262 -3.97 -6.58 -3.60
N LEU A 263 -4.60 -5.43 -3.41
CA LEU A 263 -5.69 -5.22 -2.48
C LEU A 263 -7.01 -5.67 -3.11
N VAL A 264 -7.70 -6.61 -2.47
CA VAL A 264 -9.01 -7.09 -2.94
C VAL A 264 -10.11 -6.26 -2.29
N THR A 265 -10.98 -5.68 -3.12
CA THR A 265 -12.09 -4.82 -2.71
C THR A 265 -13.43 -5.34 -3.25
N ASP A 266 -14.49 -5.19 -2.45
CA ASP A 266 -15.87 -5.47 -2.89
C ASP A 266 -16.54 -4.25 -3.55
N SER A 267 -15.91 -3.08 -3.45
CA SER A 267 -16.39 -1.84 -4.07
C SER A 267 -16.09 -1.82 -5.57
N ARG A 268 -17.06 -1.41 -6.39
CA ARG A 268 -16.98 -1.29 -7.86
C ARG A 268 -16.18 -0.06 -8.34
N VAL A 269 -14.95 0.12 -7.84
CA VAL A 269 -13.98 1.13 -8.29
C VAL A 269 -12.95 0.53 -9.25
N ILE A 270 -12.78 1.12 -10.44
CA ILE A 270 -11.86 0.63 -11.49
C ILE A 270 -10.54 0.12 -10.89
N PRO A 271 -10.11 -1.13 -11.19
CA PRO A 271 -8.85 -1.69 -10.74
C PRO A 271 -7.68 -0.74 -11.03
N ARG A 272 -6.86 -0.48 -10.03
CA ARG A 272 -5.73 0.45 -10.12
C ARG A 272 -4.44 -0.31 -10.11
N LEU A 273 -3.52 0.11 -10.96
CA LEU A 273 -2.15 -0.37 -10.95
C LEU A 273 -1.33 0.61 -10.13
N ASP A 274 -0.53 0.09 -9.20
CA ASP A 274 0.32 0.93 -8.37
C ASP A 274 1.39 1.66 -9.20
N GLY A 275 1.89 2.76 -8.64
CA GLY A 275 3.01 3.46 -9.24
C GLY A 275 4.28 2.60 -9.32
N SER A 276 4.47 1.61 -8.44
CA SER A 276 5.67 0.77 -8.39
C SER A 276 5.83 -0.13 -9.61
N PHE A 277 4.74 -0.75 -10.07
CA PHE A 277 4.73 -1.58 -11.27
C PHE A 277 5.12 -0.76 -12.51
N GLY A 278 4.77 0.53 -12.55
CA GLY A 278 5.18 1.47 -13.60
C GLY A 278 6.58 2.08 -13.43
N ARG A 279 7.06 2.28 -12.19
CA ARG A 279 8.29 3.05 -11.91
C ARG A 279 9.59 2.26 -12.05
N ASN A 280 9.56 0.93 -11.97
CA ASN A 280 10.74 0.09 -12.23
C ASN A 280 10.37 -1.41 -12.27
N PRO A 281 10.00 -1.97 -13.43
CA PRO A 281 9.96 -3.43 -13.58
C PRO A 281 11.33 -4.08 -13.25
N GLY A 282 12.43 -3.31 -13.32
CA GLY A 282 13.78 -3.75 -12.98
C GLY A 282 14.15 -3.79 -11.49
N ARG A 283 13.46 -3.08 -10.59
CA ARG A 283 13.79 -3.14 -9.13
C ARG A 283 13.19 -4.37 -8.47
N THR A 284 12.00 -4.80 -8.87
CA THR A 284 11.40 -6.09 -8.47
C THR A 284 12.21 -7.28 -9.00
N LEU A 285 13.08 -7.05 -10.01
CA LEU A 285 13.99 -8.03 -10.61
C LEU A 285 15.42 -7.97 -10.05
N GLN A 286 15.75 -7.10 -9.07
CA GLN A 286 17.11 -7.07 -8.50
C GLN A 286 17.47 -8.32 -7.66
N GLY A 287 16.52 -9.23 -7.44
CA GLY A 287 16.81 -10.59 -6.95
C GLY A 287 17.27 -11.59 -8.03
N ALA A 288 17.13 -11.29 -9.33
CA ALA A 288 17.56 -12.20 -10.39
C ALA A 288 17.97 -11.45 -11.68
N ASN A 289 19.29 -11.26 -11.84
CA ASN A 289 20.00 -10.93 -13.09
C ASN A 289 19.55 -9.69 -13.87
N GLY A 290 20.30 -8.59 -13.69
CA GLY A 290 20.09 -7.30 -14.36
C GLY A 290 20.44 -7.27 -15.85
N GLN A 291 19.52 -7.70 -16.73
CA GLN A 291 19.66 -7.56 -18.18
C GLN A 291 18.48 -6.93 -18.94
N TYR A 292 17.38 -6.56 -18.27
CA TYR A 292 16.14 -6.19 -18.99
C TYR A 292 15.85 -4.68 -19.14
N CYS A 293 16.64 -3.79 -18.53
CA CYS A 293 16.40 -2.33 -18.62
C CYS A 293 16.67 -1.72 -20.01
N ALA A 294 17.39 -2.42 -20.91
CA ALA A 294 17.73 -1.88 -22.24
C ALA A 294 16.56 -1.94 -23.25
N ALA A 295 15.54 -2.78 -23.02
CA ALA A 295 14.47 -3.01 -24.00
C ALA A 295 13.43 -1.87 -24.07
N ILE A 296 13.21 -1.15 -22.97
CA ILE A 296 12.20 -0.08 -22.90
C ILE A 296 12.70 1.18 -23.65
N ALA A 297 13.98 1.54 -23.51
CA ALA A 297 14.56 2.68 -24.24
C ALA A 297 14.70 2.40 -25.75
N ALA A 298 14.92 1.14 -26.15
CA ALA A 298 15.04 0.76 -27.55
C ALA A 298 13.69 0.81 -28.30
N ALA A 299 12.59 0.43 -27.64
CA ALA A 299 11.25 0.43 -28.23
C ALA A 299 10.73 1.85 -28.53
N ASP A 300 11.07 2.85 -27.71
CA ASP A 300 10.70 4.25 -27.94
C ASP A 300 11.59 4.94 -28.99
N SER A 301 12.83 4.48 -29.19
CA SER A 301 13.76 5.06 -30.17
C SER A 301 13.58 4.58 -31.62
N GLY A 302 12.76 3.55 -31.85
CA GLY A 302 12.61 2.90 -33.16
C GLY A 302 11.56 3.49 -34.10
N ALA A 303 10.77 4.48 -33.66
CA ALA A 303 9.58 4.95 -34.39
C ALA A 303 9.82 6.16 -35.33
N SER A 304 11.06 6.60 -35.57
CA SER A 304 11.33 7.66 -36.55
C SER A 304 12.54 7.38 -37.43
N LYS A 305 12.40 6.50 -38.42
CA LYS A 305 13.20 6.50 -39.67
C LYS A 305 12.64 5.49 -40.67
N ALA A 306 11.55 5.85 -41.32
CA ALA A 306 11.20 5.38 -42.67
C ALA A 306 10.12 6.31 -43.22
N GLY A 307 10.46 7.15 -44.20
CA GLY A 307 9.46 7.92 -44.95
C GLY A 307 9.84 9.33 -45.38
N SER A 308 10.93 9.48 -46.15
CA SER A 308 11.06 10.47 -47.24
C SER A 308 12.28 10.11 -48.10
#